data_AF-A0A510PFL5-F1
#
_entry.id   AF-A0A510PFL5-F1
#
_cell.length_a   1.000
_cell.length_b   1.000
_cell.length_c   1.000
_cell.angle_alpha   90.00
_cell.angle_beta   90.00
_cell.angle_gamma   90.00
#
_symmetry.space_group_name_H-M   'P 1'
#
loop_
_entity.id
_entity.type
_entity.pdbx_description
1 polymer ?
#
loop_
_entity_poly.entity_id
_entity_poly.type
_entity_poly.pdbx_seq_one_letter_code
_entity_poly.pdbx_strand_id
1 'polypeptide(L)'
;MKDYLETFLASSGDVKTSLDVTAKTQEIDVYFRPTSPEMPPELGLLGRLVQTPCLLEPHRNPVTIEGILACLSKLLTVREQLQREAHRHQQPLLAENIPRLWILTPTASQRIITAFSGQLNPDWGEGIYFLPPALTTSLIVLHQLPETPETLWLRLLGRGGTRTRAIDELEALSPHHPFKSASLKLLYNLSRNLQALPKRTQEERKFIMRLAPLYEQDREAAIQKGRIEGIQQGEANLVLRLLKRRFGELPPHITETIQKLSVEKWFFGFCYAMDGGYKGWNPYIERHLAIFVNYF
;
A
#
# COMPACT_ATOMS: atom_id res chain seq x y z
N MET A 1 0.94 -8.15 10.56
CA MET A 1 -0.30 -7.34 10.52
C MET A 1 0.07 -5.88 10.77
N LYS A 2 0.81 -5.58 11.85
CA LYS A 2 1.41 -4.25 12.08
C LYS A 2 2.26 -3.75 10.90
N ASP A 3 3.31 -4.50 10.52
CA ASP A 3 4.20 -4.15 9.39
C ASP A 3 3.47 -4.01 8.05
N TYR A 4 2.34 -4.72 7.91
CA TYR A 4 1.51 -4.65 6.71
C TYR A 4 0.83 -3.29 6.64
N LEU A 5 0.12 -2.89 7.69
CA LEU A 5 -0.54 -1.59 7.72
C LEU A 5 0.48 -0.43 7.68
N GLU A 6 1.63 -0.59 8.31
CA GLU A 6 2.70 0.42 8.27
C GLU A 6 3.19 0.68 6.85
N THR A 7 3.51 -0.37 6.09
CA THR A 7 4.04 -0.22 4.73
C THR A 7 3.03 0.44 3.78
N PHE A 8 1.73 0.19 3.97
CA PHE A 8 0.68 0.79 3.15
C PHE A 8 0.38 2.25 3.52
N LEU A 9 0.54 2.60 4.79
CA LEU A 9 0.20 3.92 5.31
C LEU A 9 1.41 4.87 5.40
N ALA A 10 2.64 4.36 5.37
CA ALA A 10 3.86 5.15 5.46
C ALA A 10 4.03 6.19 4.34
N SER A 11 3.46 5.94 3.16
CA SER A 11 3.46 6.91 2.06
C SER A 11 2.41 8.02 2.22
N SER A 12 1.46 7.85 3.15
CA SER A 12 0.24 8.67 3.24
C SER A 12 0.08 9.42 4.58
N GLY A 13 0.96 9.19 5.56
CA GLY A 13 0.91 9.90 6.84
C GLY A 13 1.95 9.44 7.86
N ASP A 14 1.87 9.98 9.08
CA ASP A 14 2.69 9.56 10.22
C ASP A 14 2.10 8.26 10.80
N VAL A 15 2.85 7.16 10.65
CA VAL A 15 2.49 5.85 11.21
C VAL A 15 3.40 5.57 12.41
N LYS A 16 2.80 5.26 13.55
CA LYS A 16 3.50 4.74 14.72
C LYS A 16 2.99 3.34 15.02
N THR A 17 3.83 2.33 14.83
CA THR A 17 3.56 0.94 15.22
C THR A 17 4.03 0.68 16.64
N SER A 18 3.33 -0.21 17.36
CA SER A 18 3.65 -0.55 18.75
C SER A 18 3.80 0.67 19.65
N LEU A 19 2.82 1.59 19.60
CA LEU A 19 2.81 2.76 20.46
C LEU A 19 2.55 2.31 21.91
N ASP A 20 3.52 2.50 22.79
CA ASP A 20 3.39 2.23 24.22
C ASP A 20 2.41 3.20 24.87
N VAL A 21 1.33 2.65 25.41
CA VAL A 21 0.22 3.42 25.98
C VAL A 21 0.38 3.62 27.49
N THR A 22 1.02 2.67 28.18
CA THR A 22 1.24 2.72 29.64
C THR A 22 2.57 2.08 30.04
N ALA A 23 3.06 2.39 31.25
CA ALA A 23 4.24 1.77 31.86
C ALA A 23 4.07 0.25 32.18
N LYS A 24 2.86 -0.30 32.00
CA LYS A 24 2.57 -1.74 32.06
C LYS A 24 2.28 -2.24 30.64
N THR A 25 3.28 -2.28 29.77
CA THR A 25 3.32 -3.03 28.49
C THR A 25 1.96 -3.20 27.79
N GLN A 26 1.28 -2.10 27.49
CA GLN A 26 0.11 -2.09 26.60
C GLN A 26 0.52 -1.36 25.33
N GLU A 27 0.60 -2.09 24.23
CA GLU A 27 0.95 -1.55 22.91
C GLU A 27 -0.30 -1.39 22.05
N ILE A 28 -0.40 -0.27 21.34
CA ILE A 28 -1.31 -0.15 20.20
C ILE A 28 -0.63 -0.70 18.97
N ASP A 29 -1.36 -1.51 18.20
CA ASP A 29 -0.80 -2.15 17.03
C ASP A 29 -0.40 -1.13 15.95
N VAL A 30 -1.29 -0.20 15.61
CA VAL A 30 -0.98 0.91 14.69
C VAL A 30 -1.74 2.17 15.11
N TYR A 31 -1.01 3.25 15.35
CA TYR A 31 -1.54 4.61 15.39
C TYR A 31 -1.19 5.30 14.08
N PHE A 32 -2.20 5.85 13.40
CA PHE A 32 -2.01 6.58 12.16
C PHE A 32 -2.57 7.99 12.27
N ARG A 33 -1.78 8.97 11.84
CA ARG A 33 -2.20 10.35 11.67
C ARG A 33 -1.99 10.75 10.20
N PRO A 34 -3.06 11.03 9.45
CA PRO A 34 -2.92 11.46 8.06
C PRO A 34 -2.22 12.82 7.97
N THR A 35 -1.31 12.96 7.02
CA THR A 35 -0.63 14.24 6.71
C THR A 35 -1.40 15.03 5.64
N SER A 36 -2.17 14.34 4.80
CA SER A 36 -3.08 14.90 3.80
C SER A 36 -4.41 14.13 3.80
N PRO A 37 -5.55 14.79 3.59
CA PRO A 37 -6.85 14.11 3.44
C PRO A 37 -6.99 13.35 2.11
N GLU A 38 -6.14 13.64 1.11
CA GLU A 38 -6.15 12.93 -0.18
C GLU A 38 -5.36 11.62 -0.09
N MET A 39 -6.09 10.53 0.05
CA MET A 39 -5.54 9.17 0.06
C MET A 39 -5.57 8.57 -1.36
N PRO A 40 -4.60 7.71 -1.73
CA PRO A 40 -4.64 6.99 -3.01
C PRO A 40 -5.96 6.22 -3.17
N PRO A 41 -6.70 6.41 -4.27
CA PRO A 41 -7.99 5.74 -4.48
C PRO A 41 -7.85 4.21 -4.51
N GLU A 42 -6.66 3.71 -4.87
CA GLU A 42 -6.33 2.29 -4.89
C GLU A 42 -6.33 1.63 -3.49
N LEU A 43 -6.28 2.41 -2.40
CA LEU A 43 -6.43 1.89 -1.04
C LEU A 43 -7.89 1.58 -0.67
N GLY A 44 -8.85 2.06 -1.47
CA GLY A 44 -10.28 1.78 -1.29
C GLY A 44 -10.78 2.08 0.13
N LEU A 45 -11.39 1.08 0.77
CA LEU A 45 -11.94 1.17 2.11
C LEU A 45 -10.86 1.45 3.15
N LEU A 46 -9.66 0.86 3.02
CA LEU A 46 -8.55 1.17 3.94
C LEU A 46 -8.19 2.65 3.88
N GLY A 47 -8.15 3.24 2.68
CA GLY A 47 -7.94 4.68 2.49
C GLY A 47 -9.02 5.53 3.15
N ARG A 48 -10.29 5.07 3.11
CA ARG A 48 -11.41 5.75 3.78
C ARG A 48 -11.32 5.70 5.31
N LEU A 49 -10.83 4.61 5.90
CA LEU A 49 -10.69 4.46 7.37
C LEU A 49 -9.67 5.43 7.96
N VAL A 50 -8.66 5.78 7.18
CA VAL A 50 -7.48 6.53 7.63
C VAL A 50 -7.50 8.02 7.25
N GLN A 51 -8.63 8.53 6.73
CA GLN A 51 -8.81 9.96 6.41
C GLN A 51 -8.75 10.86 7.66
N THR A 52 -9.06 10.29 8.83
CA THR A 52 -8.94 10.94 10.13
C THR A 52 -7.93 10.18 10.98
N PRO A 53 -7.33 10.81 12.01
CA PRO A 53 -6.49 10.08 12.96
C PRO A 53 -7.19 8.80 13.44
N CYS A 54 -6.48 7.68 13.45
CA CYS A 54 -7.09 6.40 13.79
C CYS A 54 -6.15 5.43 14.48
N LEU A 55 -6.75 4.53 15.26
CA LEU A 55 -6.10 3.38 15.88
C LEU A 55 -6.58 2.13 15.15
N LEU A 56 -5.66 1.30 14.66
CA LEU A 56 -5.98 0.03 14.01
C LEU A 56 -5.50 -1.11 14.90
N GLU A 57 -6.43 -1.93 15.36
CA GLU A 57 -6.18 -3.10 16.21
C GLU A 57 -6.61 -4.38 15.46
N PRO A 58 -5.72 -4.98 14.65
CA PRO A 58 -6.01 -6.22 13.94
C PRO A 58 -5.89 -7.45 14.85
N HIS A 59 -7.03 -8.06 15.16
CA HIS A 59 -7.09 -9.32 15.87
C HIS A 59 -6.87 -10.51 14.95
N ARG A 60 -5.98 -11.39 15.37
CA ARG A 60 -5.77 -12.69 14.74
C ARG A 60 -6.98 -13.61 14.94
N ASN A 61 -7.52 -13.68 16.15
CA ASN A 61 -8.66 -14.53 16.50
C ASN A 61 -9.94 -13.71 16.60
N PRO A 62 -11.14 -14.35 16.59
CA PRO A 62 -12.39 -13.66 16.88
C PRO A 62 -12.27 -12.85 18.18
N VAL A 63 -12.71 -11.60 18.14
CA VAL A 63 -12.58 -10.71 19.29
C VAL A 63 -13.49 -11.17 20.43
N THR A 64 -13.05 -11.02 21.67
CA THR A 64 -13.86 -11.26 22.87
C THR A 64 -14.35 -9.92 23.44
N ILE A 65 -15.34 -9.96 24.34
CA ILE A 65 -15.81 -8.75 25.04
C ILE A 65 -14.63 -8.07 25.76
N GLU A 66 -13.83 -8.83 26.50
CA GLU A 66 -12.61 -8.34 27.15
C GLU A 66 -11.60 -7.76 26.16
N GLY A 67 -11.47 -8.36 24.96
CA GLY A 67 -10.61 -7.83 23.90
C GLY A 67 -11.06 -6.45 23.44
N ILE A 68 -12.36 -6.25 23.23
CA ILE A 68 -12.92 -4.94 22.86
C ILE A 68 -12.71 -3.92 23.98
N LEU A 69 -12.98 -4.31 25.23
CA LEU A 69 -12.77 -3.44 26.40
C LEU A 69 -11.29 -3.05 26.55
N ALA A 70 -10.36 -3.96 26.30
CA ALA A 70 -8.93 -3.67 26.29
C ALA A 70 -8.57 -2.65 25.20
N CYS A 71 -9.08 -2.81 23.98
CA CYS A 71 -8.86 -1.83 22.90
C CYS A 71 -9.48 -0.45 23.25
N LEU A 72 -10.66 -0.42 23.86
CA LEU A 72 -11.28 0.81 24.36
C LEU A 72 -10.43 1.48 25.45
N SER A 73 -9.86 0.70 26.38
CA SER A 73 -8.94 1.22 27.39
C SER A 73 -7.72 1.91 26.77
N LYS A 74 -7.17 1.33 25.68
CA LYS A 74 -6.07 1.95 24.92
C LYS A 74 -6.50 3.27 24.30
N LEU A 75 -7.67 3.30 23.65
CA LEU A 75 -8.22 4.53 23.06
C LEU A 75 -8.40 5.64 24.09
N LEU A 76 -8.98 5.31 25.25
CA LEU A 76 -9.18 6.28 26.33
C LEU A 76 -7.85 6.85 26.83
N THR A 77 -6.82 6.00 26.96
CA THR A 77 -5.50 6.46 27.39
C THR A 77 -4.84 7.37 26.36
N VAL A 78 -4.93 7.05 25.07
CA VAL A 78 -4.42 7.94 23.99
C VAL A 78 -5.16 9.27 23.99
N ARG A 79 -6.49 9.26 24.17
CA ARG A 79 -7.29 10.49 24.29
C ARG A 79 -6.83 11.34 25.46
N GLU A 80 -6.57 10.74 26.63
CA GLU A 80 -6.01 11.47 27.78
C GLU A 80 -4.65 12.09 27.47
N GLN A 81 -3.76 11.36 26.79
CA GLN A 81 -2.45 11.88 26.39
C GLN A 81 -2.58 13.09 25.45
N LEU A 82 -3.41 12.97 24.41
CA LEU A 82 -3.69 14.06 23.48
C LEU A 82 -4.32 15.27 24.19
N GLN A 83 -5.22 15.04 25.15
CA GLN A 83 -5.80 16.11 25.94
C GLN A 83 -4.76 16.83 26.82
N ARG A 84 -3.82 16.08 27.42
CA ARG A 84 -2.71 16.66 28.20
C ARG A 84 -1.74 17.45 27.31
N GLU A 85 -1.50 16.99 26.09
CA GLU A 85 -0.71 17.73 25.09
C GLU A 85 -1.41 19.03 24.67
N ALA A 86 -2.69 18.94 24.33
CA ALA A 86 -3.51 20.10 23.97
C ALA A 86 -3.53 21.16 25.09
N HIS A 87 -3.69 20.72 26.35
CA HIS A 87 -3.62 21.61 27.51
C HIS A 87 -2.23 22.25 27.70
N ARG A 88 -1.14 21.49 27.50
CA ARG A 88 0.24 22.01 27.54
C ARG A 88 0.48 23.10 26.49
N HIS A 89 -0.14 22.95 25.32
CA HIS A 89 -0.06 23.92 24.23
C HIS A 89 -1.16 24.98 24.24
N GLN A 90 -2.00 25.04 25.28
CA GLN A 90 -3.13 25.97 25.43
C GLN A 90 -4.10 25.95 24.24
N GLN A 91 -4.26 24.80 23.58
CA GLN A 91 -5.17 24.63 22.46
C GLN A 91 -6.29 23.64 22.85
N PRO A 92 -7.54 23.89 22.43
CA PRO A 92 -8.61 22.92 22.63
C PRO A 92 -8.41 21.72 21.70
N LEU A 93 -8.65 20.51 22.21
CA LEU A 93 -8.65 19.30 21.38
C LEU A 93 -9.91 19.27 20.51
N LEU A 94 -9.76 19.56 19.23
CA LEU A 94 -10.85 19.53 18.25
C LEU A 94 -11.30 18.09 17.99
N ALA A 95 -12.60 17.90 17.71
CA ALA A 95 -13.19 16.58 17.45
C ALA A 95 -12.54 15.85 16.26
N GLU A 96 -12.03 16.59 15.27
CA GLU A 96 -11.28 16.07 14.12
C GLU A 96 -9.93 15.44 14.47
N ASN A 97 -9.33 15.86 15.59
CA ASN A 97 -8.05 15.35 16.08
C ASN A 97 -8.23 14.14 17.02
N ILE A 98 -9.47 13.81 17.39
CA ILE A 98 -9.75 12.65 18.24
C ILE A 98 -9.64 11.40 17.38
N PRO A 99 -8.74 10.45 17.72
CA PRO A 99 -8.56 9.28 16.89
C PRO A 99 -9.76 8.34 17.00
N ARG A 100 -10.16 7.78 15.85
CA ARG A 100 -11.16 6.70 15.79
C ARG A 100 -10.50 5.34 15.94
N LEU A 101 -11.05 4.48 16.78
CA LEU A 101 -10.58 3.10 16.95
C LEU A 101 -11.30 2.16 15.97
N TRP A 102 -10.52 1.47 15.14
CA TRP A 102 -10.97 0.41 14.26
C TRP A 102 -10.43 -0.93 14.74
N ILE A 103 -11.34 -1.82 15.15
CA ILE A 103 -11.01 -3.18 15.57
C ILE A 103 -11.28 -4.09 14.38
N LEU A 104 -10.23 -4.71 13.84
CA LEU A 104 -10.36 -5.64 12.71
C LEU A 104 -10.38 -7.06 13.26
N THR A 105 -11.45 -7.81 13.02
CA THR A 105 -11.58 -9.19 13.50
C THR A 105 -11.99 -10.14 12.38
N PRO A 106 -11.45 -11.37 12.31
CA PRO A 106 -11.82 -12.31 11.26
C PRO A 106 -13.32 -12.63 11.28
N THR A 107 -13.87 -12.91 12.47
CA THR A 107 -15.28 -13.17 12.69
C THR A 107 -15.75 -12.57 14.00
N ALA A 108 -17.03 -12.20 14.06
CA ALA A 108 -17.68 -11.72 15.28
C ALA A 108 -19.04 -12.42 15.42
N SER A 109 -19.39 -12.80 16.64
CA SER A 109 -20.72 -13.35 16.92
C SER A 109 -21.74 -12.22 17.08
N GLN A 110 -23.00 -12.49 16.70
CA GLN A 110 -24.07 -11.51 16.85
C GLN A 110 -24.25 -11.05 18.31
N ARG A 111 -24.00 -11.95 19.26
CA ARG A 111 -24.02 -11.64 20.70
C ARG A 111 -23.06 -10.50 21.06
N ILE A 112 -21.85 -10.50 20.49
CA ILE A 112 -20.86 -9.44 20.76
C ILE A 112 -21.29 -8.13 20.11
N ILE A 113 -21.76 -8.19 18.86
CA ILE A 113 -22.23 -7.01 18.12
C ILE A 113 -23.38 -6.34 18.89
N THR A 114 -24.38 -7.11 19.32
CA THR A 114 -25.50 -6.60 20.11
C THR A 114 -25.07 -6.11 21.49
N ALA A 115 -24.13 -6.78 22.16
CA ALA A 115 -23.65 -6.37 23.49
C ALA A 115 -23.03 -4.97 23.48
N PHE A 116 -22.38 -4.57 22.38
CA PHE A 116 -21.81 -3.22 22.22
C PHE A 116 -22.71 -2.27 21.41
N SER A 117 -23.96 -2.65 21.14
CA SER A 117 -24.90 -1.87 20.33
C SER A 117 -24.34 -1.49 18.95
N GLY A 118 -23.62 -2.40 18.31
CA GLY A 118 -23.03 -2.19 16.99
C GLY A 118 -24.09 -2.04 15.90
N GLN A 119 -24.09 -0.92 15.20
CA GLN A 119 -25.04 -0.60 14.13
C GLN A 119 -24.33 -0.56 12.78
N LEU A 120 -24.98 -1.11 11.75
CA LEU A 120 -24.51 -0.96 10.37
C LEU A 120 -24.80 0.45 9.87
N ASN A 121 -23.87 1.01 9.10
CA ASN A 121 -24.10 2.25 8.38
C ASN A 121 -24.22 1.93 6.87
N PRO A 122 -25.35 2.27 6.22
CA PRO A 122 -25.54 2.08 4.79
C PRO A 122 -24.41 2.66 3.93
N ASP A 123 -23.82 3.79 4.34
CA ASP A 123 -22.76 4.47 3.58
C ASP A 123 -21.43 3.70 3.55
N TRP A 124 -21.23 2.78 4.49
CA TRP A 124 -19.98 2.03 4.65
C TRP A 124 -20.07 0.58 4.16
N GLY A 125 -21.29 0.07 3.99
CA GLY A 125 -21.54 -1.28 3.53
C GLY A 125 -21.54 -2.34 4.64
N GLU A 126 -21.58 -3.59 4.22
CA GLU A 126 -21.69 -4.74 5.12
C GLU A 126 -20.38 -5.03 5.86
N GLY A 127 -20.50 -5.64 7.04
CA GLY A 127 -19.36 -6.05 7.85
C GLY A 127 -18.70 -4.95 8.68
N ILE A 128 -19.21 -3.71 8.66
CA ILE A 128 -18.71 -2.59 9.45
C ILE A 128 -19.77 -2.13 10.45
N TYR A 129 -19.50 -2.39 11.73
CA TYR A 129 -20.40 -2.07 12.82
C TYR A 129 -19.87 -0.88 13.62
N PHE A 130 -20.64 0.20 13.66
CA PHE A 130 -20.34 1.38 14.45
C PHE A 130 -20.87 1.22 15.86
N LEU A 131 -19.99 1.41 16.85
CA LEU A 131 -20.39 1.49 18.25
C LEU A 131 -20.98 2.89 18.54
N PRO A 132 -21.65 3.08 19.69
CA PRO A 132 -22.20 4.38 20.09
C PRO A 132 -21.20 5.53 19.87
N PRO A 133 -21.62 6.67 19.28
CA PRO A 133 -20.72 7.71 18.79
C PRO A 133 -19.70 8.24 19.81
N ALA A 134 -20.07 8.29 21.09
CA ALA A 134 -19.19 8.74 22.18
C ALA A 134 -17.89 7.93 22.29
N LEU A 135 -17.93 6.65 21.94
CA LEU A 135 -16.78 5.76 22.00
C LEU A 135 -15.83 5.90 20.80
N THR A 136 -16.25 6.58 19.72
CA THR A 136 -15.51 6.67 18.43
C THR A 136 -14.83 5.35 18.06
N THR A 137 -15.55 4.25 18.20
CA THR A 137 -15.04 2.90 17.96
C THR A 137 -15.90 2.23 16.90
N SER A 138 -15.27 1.38 16.10
CA SER A 138 -15.94 0.65 15.04
C SER A 138 -15.31 -0.72 14.89
N LEU A 139 -16.15 -1.73 14.68
CA LEU A 139 -15.78 -3.12 14.56
C LEU A 139 -15.91 -3.55 13.10
N ILE A 140 -14.80 -4.00 12.50
CA ILE A 140 -14.73 -4.47 11.13
C ILE A 140 -14.62 -6.00 11.16
N VAL A 141 -15.64 -6.66 10.61
CA VAL A 141 -15.74 -8.11 10.54
C VAL A 141 -15.32 -8.57 9.15
N LEU A 142 -14.08 -9.04 9.05
CA LEU A 142 -13.40 -9.23 7.77
C LEU A 142 -14.09 -10.25 6.86
N HIS A 143 -14.69 -11.32 7.41
CA HIS A 143 -15.40 -12.32 6.59
C HIS A 143 -16.72 -11.83 6.01
N GLN A 144 -17.28 -10.73 6.52
CA GLN A 144 -18.55 -10.15 6.04
C GLN A 144 -18.32 -9.03 5.02
N LEU A 145 -17.06 -8.64 4.79
CA LEU A 145 -16.76 -7.62 3.80
C LEU A 145 -17.04 -8.16 2.39
N PRO A 146 -17.68 -7.36 1.51
CA PRO A 146 -17.99 -7.78 0.15
C PRO A 146 -16.70 -8.00 -0.66
N GLU A 147 -16.76 -8.89 -1.65
CA GLU A 147 -15.60 -9.24 -2.50
C GLU A 147 -15.45 -8.21 -3.62
N THR A 148 -14.97 -7.01 -3.25
CA THR A 148 -14.72 -5.90 -4.18
C THR A 148 -13.27 -5.40 -4.06
N PRO A 149 -12.74 -4.70 -5.08
CA PRO A 149 -11.39 -4.12 -5.03
C PRO A 149 -11.19 -3.19 -3.83
N GLU A 150 -12.23 -2.50 -3.38
CA GLU A 150 -12.17 -1.53 -2.29
C GLU A 150 -11.88 -2.19 -0.93
N THR A 151 -12.32 -3.43 -0.71
CA THR A 151 -12.15 -4.15 0.56
C THR A 151 -10.97 -5.12 0.55
N LEU A 152 -10.30 -5.26 -0.60
CA LEU A 152 -9.25 -6.25 -0.86
C LEU A 152 -8.17 -6.25 0.23
N TRP A 153 -7.62 -5.07 0.54
CA TRP A 153 -6.53 -4.93 1.52
C TRP A 153 -6.94 -5.36 2.93
N LEU A 154 -8.20 -5.13 3.31
CA LEU A 154 -8.73 -5.59 4.59
C LEU A 154 -8.97 -7.09 4.59
N ARG A 155 -9.50 -7.66 3.49
CA ARG A 155 -9.73 -9.10 3.37
C ARG A 155 -8.44 -9.92 3.35
N LEU A 156 -7.32 -9.34 2.87
CA LEU A 156 -5.98 -9.94 2.99
C LEU A 156 -5.53 -10.10 4.46
N LEU A 157 -5.98 -9.24 5.37
CA LEU A 157 -5.77 -9.38 6.80
C LEU A 157 -6.67 -10.45 7.44
N GLY A 158 -7.69 -10.93 6.73
CA GLY A 158 -8.63 -11.96 7.16
C GLY A 158 -7.99 -13.34 7.33
N ARG A 159 -8.78 -14.39 7.46
CA ARG A 159 -8.31 -15.79 7.61
C ARG A 159 -9.09 -16.73 6.69
N GLY A 160 -8.60 -17.97 6.55
CA GLY A 160 -9.26 -19.02 5.80
C GLY A 160 -9.65 -18.60 4.38
N GLY A 161 -10.88 -18.91 3.98
CA GLY A 161 -11.41 -18.65 2.63
C GLY A 161 -11.38 -17.19 2.20
N THR A 162 -11.64 -16.25 3.12
CA THR A 162 -11.62 -14.80 2.83
C THR A 162 -10.24 -14.34 2.38
N ARG A 163 -9.19 -14.79 3.08
CA ARG A 163 -7.81 -14.47 2.69
C ARG A 163 -7.44 -15.13 1.38
N THR A 164 -7.83 -16.40 1.19
CA THR A 164 -7.54 -17.14 -0.03
C THR A 164 -8.13 -16.43 -1.26
N ARG A 165 -9.40 -16.03 -1.22
CA ARG A 165 -10.03 -15.30 -2.34
C ARG A 165 -9.40 -13.92 -2.57
N ALA A 166 -9.03 -13.22 -1.50
CA ALA A 166 -8.30 -11.96 -1.62
C ALA A 166 -6.91 -12.13 -2.26
N ILE A 167 -6.22 -13.26 -2.07
CA ILE A 167 -4.97 -13.56 -2.78
C ILE A 167 -5.23 -13.78 -4.28
N ASP A 168 -6.35 -14.40 -4.63
CA ASP A 168 -6.71 -14.70 -6.02
C ASP A 168 -7.02 -13.40 -6.78
N GLU A 169 -7.70 -12.47 -6.10
CA GLU A 169 -7.89 -11.11 -6.60
C GLU A 169 -6.57 -10.35 -6.71
N LEU A 170 -5.68 -10.44 -5.71
CA LEU A 170 -4.35 -9.83 -5.75
C LEU A 170 -3.52 -10.36 -6.92
N GLU A 171 -3.63 -11.64 -7.24
CA GLU A 171 -2.99 -12.27 -8.40
C GLU A 171 -3.53 -11.68 -9.71
N ALA A 172 -4.85 -11.56 -9.81
CA ALA A 172 -5.56 -11.01 -10.98
C ALA A 172 -5.37 -9.49 -11.18
N LEU A 173 -4.90 -8.75 -10.16
CA LEU A 173 -4.63 -7.32 -10.31
C LEU A 173 -3.58 -7.03 -11.39
N SER A 174 -3.71 -5.85 -12.03
CA SER A 174 -2.74 -5.37 -13.01
C SER A 174 -1.30 -5.41 -12.45
N PRO A 175 -0.30 -5.84 -13.23
CA PRO A 175 1.11 -5.78 -12.83
C PRO A 175 1.59 -4.37 -12.48
N HIS A 176 0.91 -3.33 -12.97
CA HIS A 176 1.25 -1.93 -12.70
C HIS A 176 0.58 -1.35 -11.45
N HIS A 177 -0.17 -2.16 -10.69
CA HIS A 177 -0.85 -1.68 -9.51
C HIS A 177 0.17 -1.30 -8.40
N PRO A 178 0.13 -0.05 -7.87
CA PRO A 178 1.19 0.49 -7.00
C PRO A 178 1.41 -0.34 -5.74
N PHE A 179 0.34 -0.92 -5.19
CA PHE A 179 0.41 -1.69 -3.95
C PHE A 179 0.63 -3.20 -4.15
N LYS A 180 0.64 -3.74 -5.38
CA LYS A 180 0.69 -5.20 -5.61
C LYS A 180 2.00 -5.82 -5.09
N SER A 181 3.14 -5.27 -5.51
CA SER A 181 4.46 -5.76 -5.11
C SER A 181 4.72 -5.58 -3.62
N ALA A 182 4.33 -4.43 -3.05
CA ALA A 182 4.39 -4.16 -1.61
C ALA A 182 3.59 -5.21 -0.82
N SER A 183 2.37 -5.50 -1.26
CA SER A 183 1.50 -6.52 -0.65
C SER A 183 2.11 -7.91 -0.68
N LEU A 184 2.61 -8.34 -1.85
CA LEU A 184 3.21 -9.65 -2.03
C LEU A 184 4.44 -9.84 -1.14
N LYS A 185 5.29 -8.81 -1.05
CA LYS A 185 6.45 -8.81 -0.15
C LYS A 185 6.05 -9.00 1.32
N LEU A 186 5.01 -8.31 1.77
CA LEU A 186 4.54 -8.41 3.15
C LEU A 186 3.89 -9.76 3.46
N LEU A 187 3.09 -10.27 2.53
CA LEU A 187 2.47 -11.59 2.62
C LEU A 187 3.54 -12.70 2.64
N TYR A 188 4.62 -12.53 1.88
CA TYR A 188 5.77 -13.44 1.91
C TYR A 188 6.53 -13.38 3.24
N ASN A 189 6.77 -12.19 3.80
CA ASN A 189 7.38 -12.07 5.13
C ASN A 189 6.53 -12.74 6.21
N LEU A 190 5.20 -12.58 6.13
CA LEU A 190 4.27 -13.27 7.01
C LEU A 190 4.37 -14.80 6.82
N SER A 191 4.44 -15.29 5.58
CA SER A 191 4.56 -16.73 5.30
C SER A 191 5.86 -17.31 5.89
N ARG A 192 6.99 -16.59 5.78
CA ARG A 192 8.26 -16.97 6.42
C ARG A 192 8.17 -17.04 7.95
N ASN A 193 7.52 -16.05 8.57
CA ASN A 193 7.32 -16.06 10.02
C ASN A 193 6.43 -17.23 10.46
N LEU A 194 5.43 -17.59 9.66
CA LEU A 194 4.61 -18.78 9.90
C LEU A 194 5.38 -20.09 9.66
N GLN A 195 6.36 -20.10 8.73
CA GLN A 195 7.27 -21.23 8.56
C GLN A 195 8.16 -21.47 9.79
N ALA A 196 8.53 -20.43 10.54
CA ALA A 196 9.31 -20.60 11.76
C ALA A 196 8.52 -21.26 12.90
N LEU A 197 7.18 -21.35 12.82
CA LEU A 197 6.35 -21.93 13.88
C LEU A 197 6.39 -23.48 13.88
N PRO A 198 6.59 -24.12 15.06
CA PRO A 198 6.68 -25.57 15.19
C PRO A 198 5.33 -26.30 15.03
N LYS A 199 4.21 -25.65 15.38
CA LYS A 199 2.84 -26.16 15.11
C LYS A 199 2.13 -25.22 14.16
N ARG A 200 1.77 -25.73 12.98
CA ARG A 200 1.05 -24.98 11.95
C ARG A 200 -0.31 -25.60 11.71
N THR A 201 -1.31 -24.74 11.55
CA THR A 201 -2.64 -25.14 11.09
C THR A 201 -2.60 -25.55 9.61
N GLN A 202 -3.59 -26.33 9.18
CA GLN A 202 -3.72 -26.73 7.77
C GLN A 202 -3.92 -25.51 6.85
N GLU A 203 -4.58 -24.46 7.35
CA GLU A 203 -4.77 -23.20 6.63
C GLU A 203 -3.44 -22.47 6.38
N GLU A 204 -2.58 -22.38 7.39
CA GLU A 204 -1.26 -21.74 7.26
C GLU A 204 -0.36 -22.48 6.28
N ARG A 205 -0.43 -23.81 6.24
CA ARG A 205 0.31 -24.61 5.24
C ARG A 205 -0.15 -24.31 3.82
N LYS A 206 -1.46 -24.31 3.57
CA LYS A 206 -2.04 -23.97 2.26
C LYS A 206 -1.67 -22.55 1.84
N PHE A 207 -1.72 -21.60 2.77
CA PHE A 207 -1.33 -20.21 2.56
C PHE A 207 0.14 -20.07 2.12
N ILE A 208 1.06 -20.74 2.82
CA ILE A 208 2.49 -20.72 2.48
C ILE A 208 2.74 -21.29 1.07
N MET A 209 2.14 -22.44 0.76
CA MET A 209 2.34 -23.11 -0.54
C MET A 209 1.87 -22.26 -1.72
N ARG A 210 0.79 -21.49 -1.54
CA ARG A 210 0.23 -20.65 -2.61
C ARG A 210 1.03 -19.36 -2.83
N LEU A 211 1.54 -18.75 -1.77
CA LEU A 211 2.26 -17.47 -1.86
C LEU A 211 3.70 -17.57 -2.36
N ALA A 212 4.39 -18.69 -2.07
CA ALA A 212 5.79 -18.87 -2.48
C ALA A 212 6.02 -18.66 -3.99
N PRO A 213 5.29 -19.34 -4.91
CA PRO A 213 5.51 -19.14 -6.34
C PRO A 213 5.12 -17.73 -6.82
N LEU A 214 4.05 -17.15 -6.26
CA LEU A 214 3.59 -15.81 -6.65
C LEU A 214 4.63 -14.73 -6.35
N TYR A 215 5.28 -14.81 -5.19
CA TYR A 215 6.33 -13.87 -4.82
C TYR A 215 7.61 -14.07 -5.66
N GLU A 216 7.99 -15.32 -5.94
CA GLU A 216 9.15 -15.61 -6.78
C GLU A 216 8.96 -15.03 -8.20
N GLN A 217 7.78 -15.22 -8.78
CA GLN A 217 7.43 -14.67 -10.09
C GLN A 217 7.47 -13.13 -10.12
N ASP A 218 6.88 -12.46 -9.12
CA ASP A 218 6.92 -10.99 -9.01
C ASP A 218 8.35 -10.48 -8.86
N ARG A 219 9.17 -11.17 -8.07
CA ARG A 219 10.60 -10.83 -7.88
C ARG A 219 11.39 -10.99 -9.17
N GLU A 220 11.20 -12.08 -9.91
CA GLU A 220 11.87 -12.31 -11.19
C GLU A 220 11.47 -11.27 -12.24
N ALA A 221 10.17 -10.95 -12.32
CA ALA A 221 9.68 -9.89 -13.21
C ALA A 221 10.29 -8.52 -12.85
N ALA A 222 10.40 -8.20 -11.56
CA ALA A 222 11.03 -6.96 -11.08
C ALA A 222 12.54 -6.92 -11.39
N ILE A 223 13.26 -8.03 -11.21
CA ILE A 223 14.69 -8.13 -11.56
C ILE A 223 14.88 -7.95 -13.06
N GLN A 224 14.05 -8.62 -13.88
CA GLN A 224 14.15 -8.53 -15.32
C GLN A 224 13.85 -7.12 -15.82
N LYS A 225 12.82 -6.48 -15.26
CA LYS A 225 12.50 -5.08 -15.55
C LYS A 225 13.66 -4.15 -15.15
N GLY A 226 14.20 -4.31 -13.95
CA GLY A 226 15.35 -3.52 -13.49
C GLY A 226 16.61 -3.74 -14.33
N ARG A 227 16.81 -4.95 -14.88
CA ARG A 227 17.89 -5.24 -15.83
C ARG A 227 17.68 -4.52 -17.16
N ILE A 228 16.47 -4.55 -17.70
CA ILE A 228 16.13 -3.86 -18.95
C ILE A 228 16.28 -2.34 -18.77
N GLU A 229 15.73 -1.78 -17.70
CA GLU A 229 15.87 -0.36 -17.37
C GLU A 229 17.33 0.03 -17.14
N GLY A 230 18.11 -0.80 -16.44
CA GLY A 230 19.54 -0.56 -16.23
C GLY A 230 20.36 -0.57 -17.52
N ILE A 231 20.05 -1.49 -18.44
CA ILE A 231 20.66 -1.54 -19.77
C ILE A 231 20.29 -0.28 -20.57
N GLN A 232 19.00 0.05 -20.64
CA GLN A 232 18.51 1.23 -21.36
C GLN A 232 19.11 2.54 -20.80
N GLN A 233 19.17 2.67 -19.47
CA GLN A 233 19.78 3.83 -18.83
C GLN A 233 21.29 3.88 -19.10
N GLY A 234 21.97 2.73 -19.10
CA GLY A 234 23.39 2.62 -19.44
C GLY A 234 23.69 3.03 -20.87
N GLU A 235 22.87 2.59 -21.82
CA GLU A 235 22.94 2.94 -23.24
C GLU A 235 22.63 4.42 -23.47
N ALA A 236 21.55 4.94 -22.88
CA ALA A 236 21.22 6.37 -22.93
C ALA A 236 22.36 7.24 -22.37
N ASN A 237 22.96 6.83 -21.25
CA ASN A 237 24.12 7.52 -20.66
C ASN A 237 25.37 7.45 -21.55
N LEU A 238 25.56 6.37 -22.31
CA LEU A 238 26.64 6.24 -23.27
C LEU A 238 26.43 7.19 -24.45
N VAL A 239 25.22 7.25 -25.00
CA VAL A 239 24.89 8.18 -26.08
C VAL A 239 24.99 9.64 -25.63
N LEU A 240 24.50 9.97 -24.42
CA LEU A 240 24.68 11.29 -23.84
C LEU A 240 26.15 11.68 -23.71
N ARG A 241 27.02 10.76 -23.29
CA ARG A 241 28.47 11.01 -23.23
C ARG A 241 29.07 11.27 -24.61
N LEU A 242 28.68 10.50 -25.62
CA LEU A 242 29.15 10.69 -27.00
C LEU A 242 28.68 12.02 -27.58
N LEU A 243 27.41 12.38 -27.38
CA LEU A 243 26.84 13.65 -27.83
C LEU A 243 27.47 14.84 -27.11
N LYS A 244 27.68 14.76 -25.78
CA LYS A 244 28.38 15.80 -25.02
C LYS A 244 29.83 15.99 -25.50
N ARG A 245 30.52 14.88 -25.84
CA ARG A 245 31.89 14.95 -26.37
C ARG A 245 31.95 15.63 -27.74
N ARG A 246 30.90 15.51 -28.57
CA ARG A 246 30.88 16.04 -29.93
C ARG A 246 30.29 17.46 -30.03
N PHE A 247 29.27 17.77 -29.23
CA PHE A 247 28.49 19.00 -29.34
C PHE A 247 28.56 19.90 -28.10
N GLY A 248 29.28 19.50 -27.05
CA GLY A 248 29.41 20.29 -25.82
C GLY A 248 28.23 20.10 -24.87
N GLU A 249 27.79 21.18 -24.20
CA GLU A 249 26.64 21.11 -23.30
C GLU A 249 25.32 20.92 -24.06
N LEU A 250 24.60 19.87 -23.71
CA LEU A 250 23.29 19.56 -24.30
C LEU A 250 22.17 20.25 -23.52
N PRO A 251 21.19 20.86 -24.21
CA PRO A 251 19.99 21.39 -23.57
C PRO A 251 19.22 20.32 -22.75
N PRO A 252 18.54 20.71 -21.65
CA PRO A 252 17.81 19.78 -20.78
C PRO A 252 16.72 18.98 -21.50
N HIS A 253 16.00 19.62 -22.43
CA HIS A 253 14.91 18.99 -23.19
C HIS A 253 15.39 17.83 -24.09
N ILE A 254 16.61 17.91 -24.63
CA ILE A 254 17.21 16.83 -25.42
C ILE A 254 17.56 15.67 -24.48
N THR A 255 18.18 15.97 -23.35
CA THR A 255 18.56 14.98 -22.33
C THR A 255 17.37 14.18 -21.81
N GLU A 256 16.23 14.81 -21.58
CA GLU A 256 14.99 14.13 -21.17
C GLU A 256 14.37 13.29 -22.29
N THR A 257 14.42 13.75 -23.53
CA THR A 257 13.90 12.99 -24.69
C THR A 257 14.69 11.71 -24.89
N ILE A 258 16.01 11.83 -24.79
CA ILE A 258 17.01 10.78 -24.85
C ILE A 258 16.74 9.67 -23.84
N GLN A 259 16.40 10.04 -22.60
CA GLN A 259 16.08 9.08 -21.55
C GLN A 259 14.73 8.37 -21.75
N LYS A 260 13.84 8.93 -22.57
CA LYS A 260 12.49 8.39 -22.85
C LYS A 260 12.40 7.59 -24.14
N LEU A 261 13.45 7.57 -24.97
CA LEU A 261 13.48 6.88 -26.27
C LEU A 261 14.09 5.49 -26.17
N SER A 262 13.58 4.55 -26.98
CA SER A 262 14.19 3.22 -27.15
C SER A 262 15.48 3.31 -27.98
N VAL A 263 16.41 2.40 -27.72
CA VAL A 263 17.75 2.35 -28.32
C VAL A 263 17.72 2.22 -29.84
N GLU A 264 16.69 1.57 -30.39
CA GLU A 264 16.47 1.53 -31.84
C GLU A 264 16.20 2.93 -32.40
N LYS A 265 15.30 3.71 -31.78
CA LYS A 265 14.99 5.07 -32.24
C LYS A 265 16.22 5.99 -32.16
N TRP A 266 17.08 5.73 -31.19
CA TRP A 266 18.37 6.40 -31.05
C TRP A 266 19.35 6.07 -32.17
N PHE A 267 19.52 4.79 -32.48
CA PHE A 267 20.37 4.34 -33.56
C PHE A 267 19.87 4.90 -34.90
N PHE A 268 18.56 4.89 -35.13
CA PHE A 268 17.94 5.51 -36.31
C PHE A 268 18.18 7.02 -36.39
N GLY A 269 17.98 7.76 -35.30
CA GLY A 269 18.26 9.21 -35.26
C GLY A 269 19.73 9.55 -35.48
N PHE A 270 20.64 8.77 -34.90
CA PHE A 270 22.08 8.94 -35.07
C PHE A 270 22.55 8.61 -36.49
N CYS A 271 22.09 7.49 -37.08
CA CYS A 271 22.39 7.15 -38.47
C CYS A 271 21.84 8.19 -39.46
N TYR A 272 20.66 8.74 -39.18
CA TYR A 272 20.08 9.82 -39.98
C TYR A 272 20.94 11.08 -39.94
N ALA A 273 21.37 11.50 -38.75
CA ALA A 273 22.22 12.67 -38.55
C ALA A 273 23.67 12.48 -39.06
N MET A 274 24.15 11.23 -39.17
CA MET A 274 25.51 10.92 -39.60
C MET A 274 25.67 10.84 -41.12
N ASP A 275 24.65 10.40 -41.87
CA ASP A 275 24.85 10.06 -43.29
C ASP A 275 23.75 10.49 -44.28
N GLY A 276 22.63 11.11 -43.85
CA GLY A 276 21.59 11.57 -44.78
C GLY A 276 21.06 10.49 -45.76
N GLY A 277 21.26 9.21 -45.46
CA GLY A 277 21.33 8.15 -46.47
C GLY A 277 20.64 6.83 -46.11
N TYR A 278 19.77 6.79 -45.09
CA TYR A 278 19.02 5.56 -44.80
C TYR A 278 17.77 5.45 -45.70
N LYS A 279 17.93 4.81 -46.87
CA LYS A 279 16.83 4.48 -47.79
C LYS A 279 16.09 3.24 -47.30
N GLY A 280 15.12 3.42 -46.39
CA GLY A 280 14.25 2.34 -45.93
C GLY A 280 13.07 2.82 -45.09
N TRP A 281 11.97 3.18 -45.77
CA TRP A 281 10.54 3.13 -45.34
C TRP A 281 10.13 3.46 -43.88
N ASN A 282 9.35 4.55 -43.70
CA ASN A 282 7.97 4.60 -43.14
C ASN A 282 7.63 6.05 -42.67
N PRO A 283 6.70 6.79 -43.31
CA PRO A 283 6.39 8.20 -43.01
C PRO A 283 5.82 8.46 -41.60
N TYR A 284 5.35 7.43 -40.89
CA TYR A 284 4.73 7.61 -39.57
C TYR A 284 5.74 7.81 -38.41
N ILE A 285 7.04 7.60 -38.65
CA ILE A 285 8.10 7.73 -37.63
C ILE A 285 8.71 9.15 -37.63
N GLU A 286 8.42 9.98 -38.64
CA GLU A 286 8.98 11.33 -38.80
C GLU A 286 8.68 12.27 -37.63
N ARG A 287 7.52 12.15 -36.97
CA ARG A 287 7.18 13.02 -35.83
C ARG A 287 8.07 12.79 -34.60
N HIS A 288 8.61 11.60 -34.41
CA HIS A 288 9.51 11.30 -33.27
C HIS A 288 10.98 11.52 -33.60
N LEU A 289 11.35 11.51 -34.89
CA LEU A 289 12.72 11.76 -35.38
C LEU A 289 13.01 13.25 -35.62
N ALA A 290 11.99 14.11 -35.70
CA ALA A 290 12.14 15.56 -35.87
C ALA A 290 12.99 16.24 -34.78
N ILE A 291 13.19 15.60 -33.63
CA ILE A 291 14.05 16.10 -32.55
C ILE A 291 15.53 16.09 -32.97
N PHE A 292 15.93 15.15 -33.83
CA PHE A 292 17.27 15.12 -34.43
C PHE A 292 17.39 16.04 -35.65
N VAL A 293 16.31 16.23 -36.42
CA VAL A 293 16.34 17.00 -37.67
C VAL A 293 16.27 18.52 -37.44
N ASN A 294 15.68 19.00 -36.34
CA ASN A 294 15.58 20.44 -36.06
C ASN A 294 16.77 21.02 -35.25
N TYR A 295 17.79 20.22 -34.94
CA TYR A 295 18.97 20.68 -34.19
C TYR A 295 20.31 20.41 -34.90
N PHE A 296 20.30 19.77 -36.07
CA PHE A 296 21.50 19.51 -36.89
C PHE A 296 21.39 20.16 -38.26
#